data_AF-A0A2K5IFG2-F1
#
_entry.id   AF-A0A2K5IFG2-F1
#
_cell.length_a   1.000
_cell.length_b   1.000
_cell.length_c   1.000
_cell.angle_alpha   90.00
_cell.angle_beta   90.00
_cell.angle_gamma   90.00
#
_symmetry.space_group_name_H-M   'P 1'
#
loop_
_entity.id
_entity.type
_entity.pdbx_description
1 polymer ?
#
loop_
_entity_poly.entity_id
_entity_poly.type
_entity_poly.pdbx_seq_one_letter_code
_entity_poly.pdbx_strand_id
1 'polypeptide(L)'
;MNKVFPQGENDYTAAGPKAHPGGEGAQACITLTNRTGFLCHDQRSCIPASGVCDGVRTCTHGEDEDESLCRDVPQSLPRFLVAHCGDPASWIYSDQKCDTTNNCGDCSDELSPVTVCPPCGPGWWHCPSTFFKYCDCIPRRLCRDHIQHCSDRSDEYACPGP
;
A
#
# COMPACT_ATOMS: atom_id res chain seq x y z
N MET A 1 -21.91 -6.92 10.34
CA MET A 1 -23.06 -6.37 9.58
C MET A 1 -22.54 -6.01 8.20
N ASN A 2 -22.75 -6.89 7.24
CA ASN A 2 -22.25 -6.73 5.87
C ASN A 2 -23.39 -6.14 5.04
N LYS A 3 -23.21 -4.95 4.46
CA LYS A 3 -24.24 -4.32 3.62
C LYS A 3 -23.95 -4.60 2.15
N VAL A 4 -24.75 -5.49 1.58
CA VAL A 4 -24.98 -5.66 0.15
C VAL A 4 -26.11 -4.70 -0.25
N PHE A 5 -25.97 -3.97 -1.35
CA PHE A 5 -27.04 -3.16 -1.94
C PHE A 5 -27.69 -3.91 -3.12
N PRO A 6 -29.02 -3.80 -3.34
CA PRO A 6 -29.77 -4.69 -4.22
C PRO A 6 -29.80 -4.26 -5.69
N GLN A 7 -30.10 -5.24 -6.54
CA GLN A 7 -30.20 -5.21 -8.01
C GLN A 7 -31.49 -4.54 -8.51
N GLY A 8 -31.41 -3.88 -9.66
CA GLY A 8 -32.55 -3.63 -10.54
C GLY A 8 -32.64 -4.74 -11.61
N GLU A 9 -33.83 -5.32 -11.74
CA GLU A 9 -34.17 -6.44 -12.64
C GLU A 9 -34.25 -6.03 -14.13
N ASN A 10 -33.83 -6.94 -15.01
CA ASN A 10 -34.53 -7.24 -16.26
C ASN A 10 -34.14 -8.65 -16.74
N ASP A 11 -35.17 -9.44 -17.07
CA ASP A 11 -35.17 -10.89 -17.21
C ASP A 11 -35.22 -11.34 -18.70
N TYR A 12 -34.79 -12.58 -18.92
CA TYR A 12 -34.95 -13.50 -20.05
C TYR A 12 -34.05 -13.36 -21.30
N THR A 13 -32.92 -14.08 -21.29
CA THR A 13 -32.74 -15.28 -22.15
C THR A 13 -31.49 -16.09 -21.76
N ALA A 14 -31.65 -17.40 -21.69
CA ALA A 14 -30.62 -18.37 -21.34
C ALA A 14 -29.48 -18.44 -22.37
N ALA A 15 -28.28 -18.11 -21.93
CA ALA A 15 -27.03 -18.71 -22.37
C ALA A 15 -26.00 -18.49 -21.26
N GLY A 16 -25.58 -19.54 -20.55
CA GLY A 16 -24.49 -19.42 -19.59
C GLY A 16 -23.23 -18.89 -20.31
N PRO A 17 -22.55 -17.85 -19.80
CA PRO A 17 -21.27 -17.48 -20.35
C PRO A 17 -20.27 -18.54 -19.87
N LYS A 18 -20.01 -19.44 -20.82
CA LYS A 18 -18.78 -20.21 -21.01
C LYS A 18 -17.60 -19.57 -20.28
N ALA A 19 -16.94 -20.36 -19.45
CA ALA A 19 -15.56 -20.11 -19.08
C ALA A 19 -14.78 -19.84 -20.36
N HIS A 20 -14.30 -18.60 -20.52
CA HIS A 20 -13.32 -18.27 -21.53
C HIS A 20 -12.02 -19.01 -21.18
N PRO A 21 -11.47 -19.85 -22.07
CA PRO A 21 -10.15 -20.39 -21.87
C PRO A 21 -9.13 -19.32 -22.30
N GLY A 22 -8.38 -18.78 -21.33
CA GLY A 22 -7.27 -17.86 -21.56
C GLY A 22 -7.50 -16.46 -21.01
N GLY A 23 -6.91 -16.17 -19.84
CA GLY A 23 -6.84 -14.82 -19.29
C GLY A 23 -6.70 -14.78 -17.77
N GLU A 24 -5.67 -15.42 -17.20
CA GLU A 24 -5.33 -15.21 -15.80
C GLU A 24 -4.44 -13.99 -15.69
N GLY A 25 -5.08 -12.82 -15.66
CA GLY A 25 -4.40 -11.58 -15.31
C GLY A 25 -4.16 -11.52 -13.80
N ALA A 26 -3.11 -10.79 -13.41
CA ALA A 26 -2.80 -10.47 -12.02
C ALA A 26 -4.03 -9.97 -11.23
N GLN A 27 -4.27 -10.55 -10.06
CA GLN A 27 -5.42 -10.23 -9.22
C GLN A 27 -4.99 -9.54 -7.93
N ALA A 28 -5.80 -8.60 -7.47
CA ALA A 28 -5.57 -7.89 -6.21
C ALA A 28 -6.15 -8.66 -5.02
N CYS A 29 -5.47 -8.58 -3.89
CA CYS A 29 -5.97 -9.04 -2.59
C CYS A 29 -5.65 -8.02 -1.50
N ILE A 30 -6.16 -8.26 -0.30
CA ILE A 30 -5.79 -7.51 0.90
C ILE A 30 -4.97 -8.43 1.80
N THR A 31 -3.76 -8.01 2.15
CA THR A 31 -2.86 -8.77 3.02
C THR A 31 -3.39 -8.83 4.46
N LEU A 32 -2.78 -9.66 5.29
CA LEU A 32 -3.08 -9.72 6.73
C LEU A 32 -2.82 -8.38 7.45
N THR A 33 -1.97 -7.52 6.91
CA THR A 33 -1.68 -6.18 7.42
C THR A 33 -2.61 -5.10 6.87
N ASN A 34 -3.70 -5.50 6.19
CA ASN A 34 -4.67 -4.61 5.55
C ASN A 34 -4.02 -3.68 4.50
N ARG A 35 -3.07 -4.22 3.74
CA ARG A 35 -2.39 -3.54 2.63
C ARG A 35 -2.78 -4.17 1.32
N THR A 36 -2.57 -3.43 0.23
CA THR A 36 -2.73 -3.95 -1.12
C THR A 36 -1.76 -5.10 -1.35
N GLY A 37 -2.26 -6.20 -1.88
CA GLY A 37 -1.46 -7.38 -2.18
C GLY A 37 -1.70 -7.93 -3.58
N PHE A 38 -0.81 -8.82 -3.99
CA PHE A 38 -0.91 -9.63 -5.18
C PHE A 38 -1.40 -11.03 -4.79
N LEU A 39 -2.49 -11.47 -5.44
CA LEU A 39 -3.06 -12.79 -5.22
C LEU A 39 -2.35 -13.79 -6.12
N CYS A 40 -1.65 -14.74 -5.50
CA CYS A 40 -1.05 -15.87 -6.21
C CYS A 40 -2.14 -16.71 -6.90
N HIS A 41 -1.76 -17.40 -7.96
CA HIS A 41 -2.61 -18.27 -8.78
C HIS A 41 -3.25 -19.43 -7.99
N ASP A 42 -2.67 -19.79 -6.83
CA ASP A 42 -3.28 -20.75 -5.90
C ASP A 42 -4.58 -20.23 -5.21
N GLN A 43 -4.94 -18.96 -5.45
CA GLN A 43 -6.10 -18.25 -4.90
C GLN A 43 -6.16 -18.24 -3.37
N ARG A 44 -5.02 -18.46 -2.71
CA ARG A 44 -4.90 -18.57 -1.24
C ARG A 44 -3.80 -17.67 -0.70
N SER A 45 -2.69 -17.59 -1.41
CA SER A 45 -1.52 -16.85 -1.00
C SER A 45 -1.66 -15.41 -1.48
N CYS A 46 -1.70 -14.48 -0.53
CA CYS A 46 -1.74 -13.05 -0.78
C CYS A 46 -0.42 -12.45 -0.27
N ILE A 47 0.43 -12.03 -1.20
CA ILE A 47 1.72 -11.42 -0.88
C ILE A 47 1.59 -9.89 -0.92
N PRO A 48 2.39 -9.14 -0.15
CA PRO A 48 2.43 -7.68 -0.27
C PRO A 48 2.78 -7.26 -1.71
N ALA A 49 2.27 -6.10 -2.15
CA ALA A 49 2.57 -5.60 -3.48
C ALA A 49 4.08 -5.43 -3.71
N SER A 50 4.82 -5.02 -2.68
CA SER A 50 6.29 -4.94 -2.68
C SER A 50 7.03 -6.29 -2.77
N GLY A 51 6.33 -7.42 -2.65
CA GLY A 51 6.88 -8.75 -2.87
C GLY A 51 6.74 -9.24 -4.32
N VAL A 52 6.33 -8.38 -5.24
CA VAL A 52 6.26 -8.66 -6.68
C VAL A 52 7.50 -8.10 -7.35
N CYS A 53 8.21 -8.92 -8.12
CA CYS A 53 9.47 -8.55 -8.77
C CYS A 53 10.58 -8.13 -7.79
N ASP A 54 10.60 -8.74 -6.60
CA ASP A 54 11.61 -8.52 -5.57
C ASP A 54 12.81 -9.48 -5.69
N GLY A 55 12.77 -10.39 -6.67
CA GLY A 55 13.78 -11.40 -6.94
C GLY A 55 13.62 -12.67 -6.09
N VAL A 56 12.54 -12.79 -5.32
CA VAL A 56 12.22 -13.93 -4.46
C VAL A 56 10.89 -14.54 -4.88
N ARG A 57 10.94 -15.80 -5.34
CA ARG A 57 9.73 -16.56 -5.66
C ARG A 57 8.96 -16.91 -4.37
N THR A 58 8.01 -16.06 -4.02
CA THR A 58 7.15 -16.21 -2.85
C THR A 58 5.88 -16.99 -3.19
N CYS A 59 5.30 -16.77 -4.37
CA CYS A 59 4.16 -17.56 -4.81
C CYS A 59 4.56 -19.00 -5.17
N THR A 60 3.61 -19.93 -5.02
CA THR A 60 3.81 -21.38 -5.26
C THR A 60 4.34 -21.69 -6.66
N HIS A 61 3.90 -20.94 -7.67
CA HIS A 61 4.35 -21.11 -9.06
C HIS A 61 5.37 -20.04 -9.49
N GLY A 62 5.74 -19.12 -8.60
CA GLY A 62 6.67 -18.01 -8.86
C GLY A 62 6.16 -16.99 -9.87
N GLU A 63 4.85 -16.85 -9.98
CA GLU A 63 4.16 -15.89 -10.85
C GLU A 63 4.35 -14.43 -10.41
N ASP A 64 4.75 -14.21 -9.16
CA ASP A 64 5.21 -12.94 -8.61
C ASP A 64 6.54 -12.47 -9.20
N GLU A 65 7.30 -13.38 -9.81
CA GLU A 65 8.59 -13.15 -10.47
C GLU A 65 8.54 -13.51 -11.97
N ASP A 66 7.35 -13.53 -12.57
CA ASP A 66 7.20 -13.85 -13.99
C ASP A 66 7.68 -12.69 -14.88
N GLU A 67 8.39 -13.02 -15.96
CA GLU A 67 8.89 -12.03 -16.92
C GLU A 67 7.80 -11.15 -17.52
N SER A 68 6.59 -11.68 -17.72
CA SER A 68 5.47 -10.88 -18.23
C SER A 68 5.05 -9.75 -17.29
N LEU A 69 5.31 -9.93 -15.99
CA LEU A 69 5.03 -8.96 -14.93
C LEU A 69 6.25 -8.06 -14.63
N CYS A 70 7.46 -8.63 -14.66
CA CYS A 70 8.68 -7.98 -14.15
C CYS A 70 9.58 -7.35 -15.20
N ARG A 71 9.32 -7.55 -16.50
CA ARG A 71 10.22 -7.08 -17.57
C ARG A 71 10.40 -5.56 -17.65
N ASP A 72 9.32 -4.79 -17.49
CA ASP A 72 9.31 -3.34 -17.70
C ASP A 72 8.63 -2.63 -16.50
N VAL A 73 9.09 -2.91 -15.29
CA VAL A 73 8.55 -2.30 -14.06
C VAL A 73 8.88 -0.80 -14.03
N PRO A 74 7.91 0.09 -13.71
CA PRO A 74 6.55 -0.19 -13.23
C PRO A 74 5.47 -0.30 -14.32
N GLN A 75 5.80 -0.11 -15.61
CA GLN A 75 4.81 -0.07 -16.69
C GLN A 75 4.13 -1.41 -16.95
N SER A 76 4.85 -2.52 -16.75
CA SER A 76 4.30 -3.88 -16.86
C SER A 76 3.41 -4.26 -15.67
N LEU A 77 3.55 -3.58 -14.53
CA LEU A 77 2.77 -3.89 -13.35
C LEU A 77 1.32 -3.40 -13.49
N PRO A 78 0.34 -4.19 -13.02
CA PRO A 78 -1.03 -3.73 -12.83
C PRO A 78 -1.10 -2.46 -11.98
N ARG A 79 -2.01 -1.55 -12.36
CA ARG A 79 -2.20 -0.27 -11.67
C ARG A 79 -2.49 -0.36 -10.17
N PHE A 80 -3.02 -1.49 -9.70
CA PHE A 80 -3.29 -1.66 -8.27
C PHE A 80 -2.03 -1.93 -7.46
N LEU A 81 -0.92 -2.39 -8.07
CA LEU A 81 0.36 -2.62 -7.39
C LEU A 81 1.25 -1.38 -7.34
N VAL A 82 0.94 -0.35 -8.12
CA VAL A 82 1.77 0.84 -8.29
C VAL A 82 1.07 2.07 -7.75
N ALA A 83 1.79 2.87 -6.98
CA ALA A 83 1.40 4.22 -6.60
C ALA A 83 2.47 5.22 -7.07
N HIS A 84 2.05 6.31 -7.69
CA HIS A 84 2.95 7.40 -8.07
C HIS A 84 3.11 8.39 -6.92
N CYS A 85 4.33 8.91 -6.80
CA CYS A 85 4.68 9.96 -5.84
C CYS A 85 4.20 11.34 -6.35
N GLY A 86 4.59 12.42 -5.66
CA GLY A 86 4.29 13.78 -6.09
C GLY A 86 4.90 14.10 -7.45
N ASP A 87 6.11 13.57 -7.70
CA ASP A 87 6.69 13.47 -9.04
C ASP A 87 6.12 12.25 -9.79
N PRO A 88 5.45 12.43 -10.94
CA PRO A 88 4.95 11.31 -11.76
C PRO A 88 6.04 10.34 -12.25
N ALA A 89 7.30 10.77 -12.32
CA ALA A 89 8.43 9.91 -12.68
C ALA A 89 8.87 8.99 -11.53
N SER A 90 8.50 9.32 -10.29
CA SER A 90 8.78 8.51 -9.10
C SER A 90 7.55 7.68 -8.72
N TRP A 91 7.79 6.47 -8.26
CA TRP A 91 6.75 5.50 -7.93
C TRP A 91 7.21 4.58 -6.80
N ILE A 92 6.23 3.99 -6.13
CA ILE A 92 6.39 3.03 -5.04
C ILE A 92 5.37 1.90 -5.22
N TYR A 93 5.53 0.81 -4.47
CA TYR A 93 4.50 -0.21 -4.42
C TYR A 93 3.28 0.27 -3.61
N SER A 94 2.09 -0.16 -4.01
CA SER A 94 0.84 0.31 -3.40
C SER A 94 0.69 -0.03 -1.91
N ASP A 95 1.39 -1.04 -1.41
CA ASP A 95 1.40 -1.40 0.01
C ASP A 95 2.26 -0.46 0.87
N GLN A 96 3.21 0.24 0.25
CA GLN A 96 4.08 1.24 0.88
C GLN A 96 3.39 2.60 1.05
N LYS A 97 2.23 2.79 0.42
CA LYS A 97 1.47 4.04 0.59
C LYS A 97 0.83 4.09 1.98
N CYS A 98 0.98 5.21 2.68
CA CYS A 98 0.51 5.42 4.05
C CYS A 98 1.06 4.37 5.04
N ASP A 99 2.31 3.93 4.86
CA ASP A 99 2.99 2.93 5.68
C ASP A 99 3.85 3.53 6.80
N THR A 100 3.74 4.85 7.02
CA THR A 100 4.50 5.65 8.00
C THR A 100 5.98 5.84 7.65
N THR A 101 6.39 5.42 6.46
CA THR A 101 7.74 5.60 5.94
C THR A 101 7.69 6.49 4.71
N ASN A 102 8.65 7.40 4.60
CA ASN A 102 8.80 8.17 3.37
C ASN A 102 9.47 7.33 2.28
N ASN A 103 8.68 6.59 1.51
CA ASN A 103 9.17 5.79 0.39
C ASN A 103 9.38 6.66 -0.85
N CYS A 104 8.58 7.72 -1.02
CA CYS A 104 8.71 8.64 -2.15
C CYS A 104 9.88 9.62 -2.07
N GLY A 105 10.46 9.81 -0.87
CA GLY A 105 11.47 10.84 -0.58
C GLY A 105 10.89 12.25 -0.37
N ASP A 106 9.72 12.54 -0.93
CA ASP A 106 8.99 13.81 -0.83
C ASP A 106 7.76 13.76 0.09
N CYS A 107 7.52 12.63 0.77
CA CYS A 107 6.38 12.37 1.63
C CYS A 107 5.01 12.30 0.95
N SER A 108 4.92 12.29 -0.38
CA SER A 108 3.63 12.23 -1.09
C SER A 108 2.86 10.93 -0.85
N ASP A 109 3.56 9.86 -0.45
CA ASP A 109 2.97 8.59 -0.04
C ASP A 109 2.34 8.62 1.35
N GLU A 110 2.70 9.58 2.20
CA GLU A 110 2.21 9.72 3.58
C GLU A 110 1.32 10.95 3.79
N LEU A 111 1.46 11.99 2.96
CA LEU A 111 0.77 13.28 3.08
C LEU A 111 -0.52 13.39 2.25
N SER A 112 -1.12 12.25 1.90
CA SER A 112 -2.41 12.26 1.20
C SER A 112 -3.53 12.74 2.15
N PRO A 113 -4.64 13.29 1.63
CA PRO A 113 -5.78 13.69 2.46
C PRO A 113 -6.24 12.55 3.37
N VAL A 114 -6.85 12.87 4.51
CA VAL A 114 -7.30 11.86 5.50
C VAL A 114 -8.28 10.82 4.91
N THR A 115 -8.91 11.14 3.77
CA THR A 115 -9.74 10.20 2.99
C THR A 115 -8.94 9.07 2.34
N VAL A 116 -7.62 9.19 2.27
CA VAL A 116 -6.68 8.27 1.61
C VAL A 116 -5.69 7.69 2.62
N CYS A 117 -5.08 8.52 3.48
CA CYS A 117 -4.22 8.05 4.56
C CYS A 117 -4.90 8.22 5.93
N PRO A 118 -4.91 7.19 6.80
CA PRO A 118 -5.40 7.34 8.16
C PRO A 118 -4.53 8.32 8.96
N PRO A 119 -5.07 8.94 10.02
CA PRO A 119 -4.24 9.71 10.95
C PRO A 119 -3.17 8.82 11.61
N CYS A 120 -2.11 9.44 12.13
CA CYS A 120 -1.05 8.71 12.84
C CYS A 120 -1.66 7.76 13.89
N GLY A 121 -1.23 6.49 13.87
CA GLY A 121 -1.75 5.47 14.76
C GLY A 121 -1.46 5.72 16.25
N PRO A 122 -2.00 4.91 17.17
CA PRO A 122 -1.90 5.14 18.62
C PRO A 122 -0.46 5.14 19.17
N GLY A 123 0.50 4.50 18.50
CA GLY A 123 1.93 4.52 18.84
C GLY A 123 2.70 5.70 18.24
N TRP A 124 2.02 6.58 17.54
CA TRP A 124 2.57 7.68 16.77
C TRP A 124 1.90 8.99 17.18
N TRP A 125 2.52 10.10 16.83
CA TRP A 125 1.94 11.41 17.02
C TRP A 125 2.37 12.35 15.88
N HIS A 126 1.55 13.36 15.63
CA HIS A 126 1.68 14.20 14.46
C HIS A 126 2.46 15.47 14.76
N CYS A 127 3.54 15.71 14.03
CA CYS A 127 4.27 16.98 13.99
C CYS A 127 5.10 17.05 12.69
N PRO A 128 5.46 18.24 12.18
CA PRO A 128 6.31 18.33 11.01
C PRO A 128 7.74 17.88 11.37
N SER A 129 8.19 16.75 10.83
CA SER A 129 9.47 16.12 11.19
C SER A 129 10.67 16.88 10.65
N THR A 130 11.76 16.92 11.42
CA THR A 130 13.11 17.31 10.96
C THR A 130 13.79 16.18 10.18
N PHE A 131 13.39 14.93 10.45
CA PHE A 131 13.87 13.75 9.72
C PHE A 131 12.85 13.35 8.66
N PHE A 132 13.23 13.49 7.39
CA PHE A 132 12.41 13.16 6.23
C PHE A 132 11.87 11.71 6.24
N LYS A 133 12.49 10.79 7.00
CA LYS A 133 12.05 9.40 7.11
C LYS A 133 10.61 9.23 7.58
N TYR A 134 10.15 10.11 8.48
CA TYR A 134 8.87 9.96 9.18
C TYR A 134 7.76 10.87 8.65
N CYS A 135 8.08 11.76 7.70
CA CYS A 135 7.18 12.80 7.21
C CYS A 135 6.56 13.60 8.35
N ASP A 136 5.31 13.33 8.72
CA ASP A 136 4.64 14.00 9.83
C ASP A 136 4.16 13.06 10.95
N CYS A 137 4.49 11.77 10.92
CA CYS A 137 4.12 10.82 11.97
C CYS A 137 5.36 10.30 12.70
N ILE A 138 5.58 10.79 13.92
CA ILE A 138 6.77 10.46 14.72
C ILE A 138 6.42 9.38 15.75
N PRO A 139 7.26 8.36 15.99
CA PRO A 139 7.03 7.37 17.03
C PRO A 139 7.00 8.02 18.42
N ARG A 140 6.01 7.67 19.26
CA ARG A 140 5.91 8.18 20.64
C ARG A 140 7.10 7.82 21.53
N ARG A 141 7.80 6.73 21.22
CA ARG A 141 9.04 6.32 21.89
C ARG A 141 10.20 7.32 21.74
N LEU A 142 10.10 8.26 20.80
CA LEU A 142 11.08 9.33 20.60
C LEU A 142 10.72 10.60 21.39
N CYS A 143 9.67 10.56 22.20
CA CYS A 143 9.30 11.67 23.07
C CYS A 143 10.37 11.87 24.16
N ARG A 144 10.93 13.08 24.22
CA ARG A 144 11.96 13.50 25.19
C ARG A 144 13.21 12.61 25.16
N ASP A 145 13.65 12.24 23.96
CA ASP A 145 14.86 11.43 23.76
C ASP A 145 16.13 12.30 23.59
N HIS A 146 16.00 13.62 23.73
CA HIS A 146 17.05 14.63 23.59
C HIS A 146 17.53 14.85 22.15
N ILE A 147 16.82 14.31 21.16
CA ILE A 147 17.09 14.51 19.74
C ILE A 147 15.89 15.22 19.14
N GLN A 148 16.12 16.33 18.43
CA GLN A 148 15.04 17.06 17.79
C GLN A 148 14.50 16.29 16.57
N HIS A 149 13.33 15.67 16.73
CA HIS A 149 12.56 15.02 15.68
C HIS A 149 11.47 15.90 15.08
N CYS A 150 10.90 16.85 15.82
CA CYS A 150 9.94 17.82 15.29
C CYS A 150 10.59 19.17 15.03
N SER A 151 10.21 19.82 13.92
CA SER A 151 10.72 21.15 13.55
C SER A 151 10.45 22.21 14.62
N ASP A 152 9.34 22.10 15.32
CA ASP A 152 8.91 22.98 16.42
C ASP A 152 9.42 22.53 17.80
N ARG A 153 10.24 21.46 17.89
CA ARG A 153 10.71 20.81 19.13
C ARG A 153 9.60 20.21 20.00
N SER A 154 8.38 20.07 19.50
CA SER A 154 7.27 19.54 20.31
C SER A 154 7.55 18.13 20.85
N ASP A 155 8.44 17.38 20.20
CA ASP A 155 8.99 16.09 20.63
C ASP A 155 9.75 16.14 21.96
N GLU A 156 10.24 17.31 22.37
CA GLU A 156 11.03 17.45 23.59
C GLU A 156 10.27 18.10 24.75
N TYR A 157 9.19 18.86 24.47
CA TYR A 157 8.46 19.58 25.53
C TYR A 157 6.96 19.30 25.60
N ALA A 158 6.30 18.92 24.50
CA ALA A 158 4.84 18.82 24.40
C ALA A 158 4.32 17.44 23.96
N CYS A 159 5.20 16.49 23.67
CA CYS A 159 4.81 15.18 23.18
C CYS A 159 4.06 14.36 24.26
N PRO A 160 3.09 13.53 23.84
CA PRO A 160 2.49 12.56 24.71
C PRO A 160 3.51 11.43 24.94
N GLY A 161 3.80 11.11 26.20
CA GLY A 161 4.71 10.02 26.57
C GLY A 161 4.29 8.66 25.98
N PRO A 162 5.15 7.63 26.13
CA PRO A 162 4.87 6.28 25.62
C PRO A 162 3.59 5.67 26.19
#